data_AF-A0ABD3IRL7-F1
#
_entry.id   AF-A0ABD3IRL7-F1
#
_cell.length_a   1.000
_cell.length_b   1.000
_cell.length_c   1.000
_cell.angle_alpha   90.00
_cell.angle_beta   90.00
_cell.angle_gamma   90.00
#
_symmetry.space_group_name_H-M   'P 1'
#
loop_
_entity.id
_entity.type
_entity.pdbx_description
1 polymer ?
#
loop_
_entity_poly.entity_id
_entity_poly.type
_entity_poly.pdbx_seq_one_letter_code
_entity_poly.pdbx_strand_id
1 'polypeptide(L)'
;MVKSCRTNKFLPCQELVSKVRCSASHPSYSKEFAFRYLILHATQFIFNSIASLIGSSSSPSPTMALLLALCYVVFSFVSILSASSTDVANVTIDEPTVKRSDFPSDFLFGIATSAQQIEGSAAGGRGPSIWDDFAARGKIQDKSNASVAIDSYNRYKEDVGILKELGVNTYRFSISWSRILPNGSVSGGINQQGIDYYNNLINELVASGIKPFVTLMHNDCPQALQDKYGGFLSHNILNDFRDYCEICFKTYGDRVKNWITTNEPLATALFGYDLGFSAPGRCSTPNCDAGNSSTEPYIVAHTHLLAHASAVKLYREKFKADQKGEIGISLVGKNYLPYSDSSDDKAATERAMDFAVGWFLDPLVNGDYPSIMRSVVKDRLPTFTAEEKEMVKGSLDFIGINYYSTQYARNTPENERKVGTSYSYDSFVNETATRDGVMIGPKAAGIEWIYRYPDGLVQILGHVKQKYQNPKIYITENGVTEENVGGRLVPEKLNDPHRIDCLKQHLARVLQSRKNGVNVQGYIHWSLADNWEWGSGFKPRFGLYYTDYEDNLKRHAKKSAEWYKAFLQGGH
;
A
#
# COMPACT_ATOMS: atom_id res chain seq x y z
N MET A 1 -47.03 -50.10 -27.64
CA MET A 1 -46.47 -50.70 -28.87
C MET A 1 -46.06 -49.56 -29.79
N VAL A 2 -44.79 -49.18 -29.93
CA VAL A 2 -43.69 -49.74 -30.76
C VAL A 2 -43.34 -48.73 -31.89
N LYS A 3 -42.05 -48.31 -31.94
CA LYS A 3 -41.26 -47.70 -33.05
C LYS A 3 -41.60 -46.25 -33.45
N SER A 4 -40.67 -45.35 -33.85
CA SER A 4 -39.37 -45.54 -34.51
C SER A 4 -38.47 -44.28 -34.47
N CYS A 5 -37.17 -44.53 -34.40
CA CYS A 5 -35.98 -43.85 -34.96
C CYS A 5 -35.61 -42.37 -34.69
N ARG A 6 -34.44 -42.28 -34.04
CA ARG A 6 -33.44 -41.21 -34.00
C ARG A 6 -32.86 -40.89 -35.37
N THR A 7 -32.49 -39.63 -35.59
CA THR A 7 -31.32 -39.25 -36.41
C THR A 7 -30.54 -38.14 -35.69
N ASN A 8 -29.32 -38.44 -35.24
CA ASN A 8 -28.28 -37.44 -34.99
C ASN A 8 -27.10 -37.84 -35.87
N LYS A 9 -26.79 -37.00 -36.86
CA LYS A 9 -25.68 -37.18 -37.79
C LYS A 9 -24.35 -36.96 -37.04
N PHE A 10 -23.46 -37.94 -37.11
CA PHE A 10 -22.04 -37.80 -36.78
C PHE A 10 -21.27 -37.30 -38.01
N LEU A 11 -20.33 -36.36 -37.81
CA LEU A 11 -19.33 -35.99 -38.82
C LEU A 11 -18.19 -37.04 -38.87
N PRO A 12 -17.62 -37.37 -40.05
CA PRO A 12 -16.57 -38.38 -40.17
C PRO A 12 -15.19 -37.85 -39.75
N CYS A 13 -14.36 -38.73 -39.16
CA CYS A 13 -13.01 -38.48 -38.64
C CYS A 13 -12.01 -37.78 -39.59
N GLN A 14 -12.30 -37.65 -40.88
CA GLN A 14 -11.36 -37.03 -41.84
C GLN A 14 -11.29 -35.50 -41.73
N GLU A 15 -12.33 -34.82 -41.23
CA GLU A 15 -12.29 -33.35 -41.02
C GLU A 15 -11.55 -32.91 -39.73
N LEU A 16 -11.35 -33.81 -38.77
CA LEU A 16 -10.58 -33.50 -37.56
C LEU A 16 -9.07 -33.50 -37.82
N VAL A 17 -8.59 -34.35 -38.73
CA VAL A 17 -7.16 -34.45 -39.07
C VAL A 17 -6.69 -33.24 -39.90
N SER A 18 -7.57 -32.61 -40.69
CA SER A 18 -7.24 -31.40 -41.46
C SER A 18 -7.11 -30.15 -40.57
N LYS A 19 -7.91 -30.04 -39.50
CA LYS A 19 -7.82 -28.94 -38.53
C LYS A 19 -6.56 -29.00 -37.66
N VAL A 20 -6.01 -30.18 -37.39
CA VAL A 20 -4.73 -30.33 -36.67
C VAL A 20 -3.54 -29.93 -37.56
N ARG A 21 -3.60 -30.16 -38.88
CA ARG A 21 -2.52 -29.72 -39.80
C ARG A 21 -2.47 -28.21 -40.02
N CYS A 22 -3.58 -27.47 -39.91
CA CYS A 22 -3.60 -26.01 -40.09
C CYS A 22 -3.12 -25.20 -38.86
N SER A 23 -2.96 -25.81 -37.68
CA SER A 23 -2.49 -25.10 -36.48
C SER A 23 -0.99 -25.24 -36.21
N ALA A 24 -0.27 -26.03 -37.01
CA ALA A 24 1.15 -26.33 -36.81
C ALA A 24 2.12 -25.35 -37.50
N SER A 25 1.66 -24.23 -38.04
CA SER A 25 2.50 -23.22 -38.73
C SER A 25 2.81 -21.97 -37.89
N HIS A 26 2.49 -21.94 -36.59
CA HIS A 26 2.87 -20.86 -35.66
C HIS A 26 3.83 -21.37 -34.56
N PRO A 27 4.90 -20.65 -34.17
CA PRO A 27 5.99 -21.22 -33.37
C PRO A 27 5.69 -21.45 -31.88
N SER A 28 4.43 -21.35 -31.43
CA SER A 28 4.07 -21.36 -30.01
C SER A 28 3.10 -22.48 -29.59
N TYR A 29 2.76 -23.42 -30.47
CA TYR A 29 1.96 -24.60 -30.08
C TYR A 29 2.85 -25.84 -29.98
N SER A 30 3.18 -26.25 -28.75
CA SER A 30 4.00 -27.45 -28.50
C SER A 30 3.23 -28.73 -28.86
N LYS A 31 3.95 -29.75 -29.36
CA LYS A 31 3.43 -31.11 -29.64
C LYS A 31 2.74 -31.73 -28.42
N GLU A 32 3.07 -31.24 -27.23
CA GLU A 32 2.52 -31.66 -25.95
C GLU A 32 1.04 -31.26 -25.77
N PHE A 33 0.64 -30.08 -26.27
CA PHE A 33 -0.76 -29.63 -26.19
C PHE A 33 -1.66 -30.50 -27.08
N ALA A 34 -1.20 -30.83 -28.29
CA ALA A 34 -1.92 -31.73 -29.20
C ALA A 34 -2.06 -33.14 -28.61
N PHE A 35 -1.03 -33.63 -27.91
CA PHE A 35 -1.06 -34.94 -27.25
C PHE A 35 -2.02 -34.97 -26.04
N ARG A 36 -1.99 -33.94 -25.19
CA ARG A 36 -2.91 -33.81 -24.04
C ARG A 36 -4.38 -33.68 -24.49
N TYR A 37 -4.63 -32.93 -25.57
CA TYR A 37 -5.97 -32.78 -26.16
C TYR A 37 -6.52 -34.10 -26.70
N LEU A 38 -5.66 -34.90 -27.36
CA LEU A 38 -6.02 -36.22 -27.90
C LEU A 38 -6.37 -37.21 -26.78
N ILE A 39 -5.59 -37.21 -25.69
CA ILE A 39 -5.86 -38.05 -24.51
C ILE A 39 -7.20 -37.68 -23.90
N LEU A 40 -7.46 -36.40 -23.65
CA LEU A 40 -8.70 -35.95 -23.00
C LEU A 40 -9.95 -36.36 -23.78
N HIS A 41 -9.93 -36.22 -25.10
CA HIS A 41 -11.06 -36.60 -25.96
C HIS A 41 -11.21 -38.13 -26.09
N ALA A 42 -10.12 -38.89 -26.10
CA ALA A 42 -10.18 -40.34 -26.05
C ALA A 42 -10.77 -40.84 -24.72
N THR A 43 -10.38 -40.23 -23.59
CA THR A 43 -10.92 -40.56 -22.26
C THR A 43 -12.41 -40.23 -22.17
N GLN A 44 -12.84 -39.08 -22.70
CA GLN A 44 -14.26 -38.70 -22.73
C GLN A 44 -15.10 -39.64 -23.60
N PHE A 45 -14.57 -40.08 -24.74
CA PHE A 45 -15.25 -41.04 -25.61
C PHE A 45 -15.42 -42.42 -24.95
N ILE A 46 -14.38 -42.90 -24.26
CA ILE A 46 -14.42 -44.15 -23.49
C ILE A 46 -15.43 -44.04 -22.35
N PHE A 47 -15.42 -42.93 -21.60
CA PHE A 47 -16.33 -42.70 -20.48
C PHE A 47 -17.80 -42.67 -20.94
N ASN A 48 -18.10 -41.97 -22.04
CA ASN A 48 -19.45 -41.91 -22.61
C ASN A 48 -19.91 -43.29 -23.15
N SER A 49 -18.99 -44.08 -23.69
CA SER A 49 -19.28 -45.45 -24.17
C SER A 49 -19.59 -46.39 -23.01
N ILE A 50 -18.83 -46.30 -21.90
CA ILE A 50 -19.05 -47.08 -20.68
C ILE A 50 -20.35 -46.67 -19.96
N ALA A 51 -20.64 -45.37 -19.88
CA ALA A 51 -21.89 -44.86 -19.31
C ALA A 51 -23.12 -45.36 -20.08
N SER A 52 -23.01 -45.54 -21.41
CA SER A 52 -24.08 -46.13 -22.23
C SER A 52 -24.30 -47.63 -21.97
N LEU A 53 -23.27 -48.36 -21.53
CA LEU A 53 -23.32 -49.79 -21.20
C LEU A 53 -23.87 -50.06 -19.79
N ILE A 54 -23.69 -49.11 -18.85
CA ILE A 54 -24.16 -49.23 -17.45
C ILE A 54 -25.68 -49.02 -17.34
N GLY A 55 -26.31 -48.38 -18.34
CA GLY A 55 -27.75 -48.08 -18.34
C GLY A 55 -28.70 -49.29 -18.43
N SER A 56 -28.20 -50.53 -18.48
CA SER A 56 -29.04 -51.72 -18.59
C SER A 56 -28.41 -53.00 -18.02
N SER A 57 -28.16 -53.08 -16.71
CA SER A 57 -28.26 -54.34 -15.93
C SER A 57 -28.00 -54.11 -14.44
N SER A 58 -28.64 -54.89 -13.58
CA SER A 58 -28.61 -54.77 -12.11
C SER A 58 -27.55 -55.65 -11.42
N SER A 59 -26.51 -56.11 -12.13
CA SER A 59 -25.35 -56.78 -11.54
C SER A 59 -24.18 -56.87 -12.55
N PRO A 60 -22.94 -56.46 -12.20
CA PRO A 60 -21.81 -56.54 -13.13
C PRO A 60 -21.42 -57.98 -13.47
N SER A 61 -21.26 -58.30 -14.75
CA SER A 61 -20.64 -59.57 -15.16
C SER A 61 -19.15 -59.59 -14.80
N PRO A 62 -18.50 -60.78 -14.73
CA PRO A 62 -17.05 -60.89 -14.52
C PRO A 62 -16.22 -60.11 -15.56
N THR A 63 -16.74 -59.99 -16.79
CA THR A 63 -16.18 -59.17 -17.86
C THR A 63 -16.24 -57.66 -17.59
N MET A 64 -17.29 -57.19 -16.91
CA MET A 64 -17.45 -55.79 -16.54
C MET A 64 -16.52 -55.38 -15.38
N ALA A 65 -16.28 -56.30 -14.44
CA ALA A 65 -15.28 -56.11 -13.38
C ALA A 65 -13.84 -56.02 -13.95
N LEU A 66 -13.51 -56.84 -14.95
CA LEU A 66 -12.22 -56.79 -15.63
C LEU A 66 -12.00 -55.47 -16.41
N LEU A 67 -13.06 -54.97 -17.07
CA LEU A 67 -13.04 -53.68 -17.77
C LEU A 67 -12.87 -52.49 -16.81
N LEU A 68 -13.54 -52.52 -15.65
CA LEU A 68 -13.39 -51.50 -14.62
C LEU A 68 -11.99 -51.52 -14.00
N ALA A 69 -11.42 -52.72 -13.76
CA ALA A 69 -10.04 -52.86 -13.28
C ALA A 69 -9.02 -52.31 -14.30
N LEU A 70 -9.19 -52.61 -15.59
CA LEU A 70 -8.36 -52.06 -16.66
C LEU A 70 -8.48 -50.53 -16.77
N CYS A 71 -9.69 -49.99 -16.63
CA CYS A 71 -9.90 -48.55 -16.59
C CYS A 71 -9.19 -47.90 -15.39
N TYR A 72 -9.24 -48.55 -14.22
CA TYR A 72 -8.55 -48.05 -13.02
C TYR A 72 -7.03 -48.08 -13.16
N VAL A 73 -6.47 -49.12 -13.79
CA VAL A 73 -5.03 -49.20 -14.08
C VAL A 73 -4.60 -48.12 -15.08
N VAL A 74 -5.39 -47.90 -16.15
CA VAL A 74 -5.12 -46.83 -17.12
C VAL A 74 -5.24 -45.45 -16.47
N PHE A 75 -6.26 -45.22 -15.63
CA PHE A 75 -6.43 -43.97 -14.91
C PHE A 75 -5.29 -43.71 -13.91
N SER A 76 -4.82 -44.76 -13.23
CA SER A 76 -3.67 -44.70 -12.33
C SER A 76 -2.38 -44.41 -13.09
N PHE A 77 -2.16 -45.02 -14.26
CA PHE A 77 -1.01 -44.75 -15.11
C PHE A 77 -1.03 -43.32 -15.68
N VAL A 78 -2.18 -42.81 -16.14
CA VAL A 78 -2.33 -41.42 -16.58
C VAL A 78 -2.10 -40.45 -15.44
N SER A 79 -2.57 -40.78 -14.22
CA SER A 79 -2.34 -39.97 -13.02
C SER A 79 -0.85 -39.92 -12.66
N ILE A 80 -0.13 -41.04 -12.76
CA ILE A 80 1.32 -41.13 -12.52
C ILE A 80 2.11 -40.38 -13.61
N LEU A 81 1.71 -40.46 -14.87
CA LEU A 81 2.31 -39.70 -15.98
C LEU A 81 2.01 -38.19 -15.92
N SER A 82 0.86 -37.80 -15.35
CA SER A 82 0.56 -36.39 -15.04
C SER A 82 1.26 -35.87 -13.78
N ALA A 83 1.67 -36.77 -12.88
CA ALA A 83 2.46 -36.43 -11.69
C ALA A 83 3.97 -36.31 -12.01
N SER A 84 4.46 -36.91 -13.10
CA SER A 84 5.87 -36.89 -13.49
C SER A 84 6.23 -35.87 -14.58
N SER A 85 5.36 -34.89 -14.86
CA SER A 85 5.70 -33.74 -15.72
C SER A 85 5.11 -32.44 -15.18
N THR A 86 5.54 -32.08 -13.98
CA THR A 86 5.56 -30.68 -13.53
C THR A 86 6.97 -30.14 -13.73
N ASP A 87 7.46 -30.19 -14.97
CA ASP A 87 8.36 -29.12 -15.42
C ASP A 87 7.48 -27.88 -15.58
N VAL A 88 7.19 -27.24 -14.43
CA VAL A 88 7.01 -25.79 -14.41
C VAL A 88 8.26 -25.30 -15.10
N ALA A 89 8.12 -24.72 -16.29
CA ALA A 89 9.20 -23.98 -16.88
C ALA A 89 9.59 -22.95 -15.81
N ASN A 90 10.68 -23.26 -15.09
CA ASN A 90 11.39 -22.31 -14.27
C ASN A 90 11.87 -21.27 -15.27
N VAL A 91 11.01 -20.30 -15.56
CA VAL A 91 11.48 -18.97 -15.89
C VAL A 91 12.24 -18.57 -14.65
N THR A 92 13.54 -18.86 -14.64
CA THR A 92 14.50 -18.13 -13.84
C THR A 92 14.34 -16.69 -14.28
N ILE A 93 13.42 -15.98 -13.63
CA ILE A 93 13.50 -14.53 -13.54
C ILE A 93 14.85 -14.33 -12.87
N ASP A 94 15.84 -13.84 -13.61
CA ASP A 94 17.10 -13.43 -13.01
C ASP A 94 16.76 -12.59 -11.79
N GLU A 95 17.06 -13.12 -10.60
CA GLU A 95 16.89 -12.39 -9.35
C GLU A 95 17.56 -11.03 -9.55
N PRO A 96 16.81 -9.92 -9.49
CA PRO A 96 17.38 -8.63 -9.85
C PRO A 96 18.53 -8.33 -8.90
N THR A 97 19.75 -8.34 -9.43
CA THR A 97 20.96 -8.03 -8.67
C THR A 97 20.99 -6.53 -8.43
N VAL A 98 20.89 -6.13 -7.17
CA VAL A 98 20.94 -4.73 -6.74
C VAL A 98 21.93 -4.61 -5.59
N LYS A 99 22.89 -3.71 -5.73
CA LYS A 99 23.94 -3.45 -4.74
C LYS A 99 23.84 -2.04 -4.21
N ARG A 100 24.31 -1.83 -2.98
CA ARG A 100 24.37 -0.47 -2.42
C ARG A 100 25.20 0.48 -3.28
N SER A 101 26.26 -0.01 -3.92
CA SER A 101 27.14 0.78 -4.80
C SER A 101 26.49 1.19 -6.12
N ASP A 102 25.33 0.63 -6.49
CA ASP A 102 24.58 1.06 -7.68
C ASP A 102 23.86 2.40 -7.45
N PHE A 103 23.76 2.85 -6.20
CA PHE A 103 23.16 4.11 -5.81
C PHE A 103 24.23 5.14 -5.43
N PRO A 104 23.97 6.44 -5.62
CA PRO A 104 24.86 7.50 -5.15
C PRO A 104 25.26 7.34 -3.67
N SER A 105 26.44 7.85 -3.33
CA SER A 105 26.94 7.82 -1.95
C SER A 105 26.03 8.60 -1.00
N ASP A 106 25.41 9.68 -1.49
CA ASP A 106 24.48 10.55 -0.76
C ASP A 106 23.01 10.09 -0.81
N PHE A 107 22.69 9.01 -1.54
CA PHE A 107 21.34 8.46 -1.58
C PHE A 107 20.87 8.04 -0.18
N LEU A 108 19.65 8.44 0.19
CA LEU A 108 19.12 8.14 1.50
C LEU A 108 18.55 6.72 1.54
N PHE A 109 19.09 5.89 2.43
CA PHE A 109 18.53 4.60 2.79
C PHE A 109 18.07 4.68 4.23
N GLY A 110 16.78 4.46 4.43
CA GLY A 110 16.17 4.65 5.74
C GLY A 110 15.08 3.67 6.04
N ILE A 111 14.51 3.87 7.22
CA ILE A 111 13.39 3.13 7.76
C ILE A 111 12.39 4.15 8.32
N ALA A 112 11.10 3.82 8.27
CA ALA A 112 10.01 4.66 8.72
C ALA A 112 9.25 4.06 9.91
N THR A 113 8.71 4.95 10.73
CA THR A 113 7.69 4.71 11.77
C THR A 113 6.77 5.92 11.89
N SER A 114 5.72 5.82 12.70
CA SER A 114 4.87 6.95 13.08
C SER A 114 4.50 6.91 14.56
N ALA A 115 4.31 8.09 15.15
CA ALA A 115 4.19 8.28 16.60
C ALA A 115 3.08 7.44 17.23
N GLN A 116 1.85 7.52 16.72
CA GLN A 116 0.72 6.75 17.25
C GLN A 116 0.96 5.23 17.19
N GLN A 117 1.68 4.77 16.16
CA GLN A 117 1.88 3.35 15.92
C GLN A 117 2.98 2.74 16.80
N ILE A 118 3.94 3.56 17.30
CA ILE A 118 5.08 3.04 18.06
C ILE A 118 5.25 3.58 19.49
N GLU A 119 4.88 4.82 19.76
CA GLU A 119 5.31 5.50 20.99
C GLU A 119 4.54 5.06 22.23
N GLY A 120 3.23 4.86 22.08
CA GLY A 120 2.28 4.73 23.18
C GLY A 120 1.63 6.08 23.54
N SER A 121 0.32 6.07 23.77
CA SER A 121 -0.46 7.27 24.11
C SER A 121 -0.51 7.62 25.60
N ALA A 122 -0.13 6.71 26.51
CA ALA A 122 -0.33 6.89 27.97
C ALA A 122 0.76 7.71 28.68
N ALA A 123 1.93 7.93 28.07
CA ALA A 123 3.09 8.53 28.73
C ALA A 123 3.32 10.00 28.34
N GLY A 124 4.05 10.74 29.19
CA GLY A 124 4.69 12.00 28.83
C GLY A 124 3.78 13.21 28.64
N GLY A 125 2.64 13.27 29.35
CA GLY A 125 1.74 14.43 29.34
C GLY A 125 0.99 14.67 28.02
N ARG A 126 0.97 13.67 27.12
CA ARG A 126 0.29 13.72 25.83
C ARG A 126 -1.24 13.76 26.01
N GLY A 127 -1.92 14.62 25.26
CA GLY A 127 -3.38 14.61 25.14
C GLY A 127 -3.88 13.57 24.13
N PRO A 128 -5.18 13.19 24.17
CA PRO A 128 -5.73 12.21 23.24
C PRO A 128 -5.70 12.71 21.79
N SER A 129 -5.41 11.81 20.85
CA SER A 129 -5.65 11.99 19.41
C SER A 129 -6.97 11.35 18.99
N ILE A 130 -7.40 11.61 17.76
CA ILE A 130 -8.56 10.94 17.16
C ILE A 130 -8.45 9.42 17.13
N TRP A 131 -7.24 8.86 17.15
CA TRP A 131 -7.02 7.41 17.18
C TRP A 131 -7.23 6.83 18.58
N ASP A 132 -6.94 7.59 19.64
CA ASP A 132 -7.23 7.15 21.00
C ASP A 132 -8.75 7.06 21.23
N ASP A 133 -9.51 8.06 20.76
CA ASP A 133 -10.98 8.02 20.78
C ASP A 133 -11.53 6.86 19.95
N PHE A 134 -11.07 6.71 18.70
CA PHE A 134 -11.53 5.66 17.81
C PHE A 134 -11.29 4.25 18.37
N ALA A 135 -10.13 4.04 19.00
CA ALA A 135 -9.83 2.79 19.68
C ALA A 135 -10.68 2.58 20.93
N ALA A 136 -10.91 3.63 21.74
CA ALA A 136 -11.78 3.57 22.92
C ALA A 136 -13.25 3.23 22.56
N ARG A 137 -13.71 3.60 21.37
CA ARG A 137 -15.02 3.18 20.81
C ARG A 137 -15.04 1.74 20.29
N GLY A 138 -13.95 0.99 20.43
CA GLY A 138 -13.87 -0.43 20.07
C GLY A 138 -13.91 -0.70 18.56
N LYS A 139 -13.53 0.27 17.73
CA LYS A 139 -13.60 0.20 16.26
C LYS A 139 -12.38 -0.46 15.60
N ILE A 140 -11.36 -0.84 16.38
CA ILE A 140 -10.19 -1.59 15.89
C ILE A 140 -10.56 -3.05 15.65
N GLN A 141 -10.04 -3.65 14.58
CA GLN A 141 -10.37 -5.01 14.16
C GLN A 141 -10.09 -6.05 15.23
N ASP A 142 -8.90 -5.99 15.85
CA ASP A 142 -8.46 -6.92 16.90
C ASP A 142 -8.79 -6.43 18.33
N LYS A 143 -9.54 -5.32 18.44
CA LYS A 143 -9.91 -4.66 19.71
C LYS A 143 -8.74 -4.15 20.55
N SER A 144 -7.53 -4.10 19.99
CA SER A 144 -6.37 -3.49 20.63
C SER A 144 -6.47 -1.95 20.68
N ASN A 145 -5.54 -1.32 21.38
CA ASN A 145 -5.33 0.12 21.38
C ASN A 145 -3.82 0.43 21.39
N ALA A 146 -3.48 1.70 21.16
CA ALA A 146 -2.11 2.19 21.13
C ALA A 146 -1.66 2.85 22.45
N SER A 147 -2.26 2.51 23.59
CA SER A 147 -1.87 3.09 24.90
C SER A 147 -0.40 2.87 25.23
N VAL A 148 0.09 1.67 24.93
CA VAL A 148 1.51 1.30 25.01
C VAL A 148 2.13 1.22 23.61
N ALA A 149 1.37 0.80 22.59
CA ALA A 149 1.88 0.48 21.26
C ALA A 149 3.08 -0.50 21.34
N ILE A 150 4.28 -0.07 20.96
CA ILE A 150 5.52 -0.82 21.19
C ILE A 150 6.51 -0.10 22.12
N ASP A 151 6.02 0.88 22.89
CA ASP A 151 6.75 1.59 23.94
C ASP A 151 8.02 2.31 23.46
N SER A 152 8.04 2.77 22.20
CA SER A 152 9.16 3.55 21.67
C SER A 152 9.34 4.91 22.36
N TYR A 153 8.35 5.37 23.13
CA TYR A 153 8.54 6.55 24.00
C TYR A 153 9.65 6.30 25.04
N ASN A 154 9.64 5.14 25.68
CA ASN A 154 10.66 4.77 26.68
C ASN A 154 11.87 4.04 26.07
N ARG A 155 11.69 3.43 24.88
CA ARG A 155 12.69 2.57 24.23
C ARG A 155 13.41 3.20 23.03
N TYR A 156 13.23 4.49 22.76
CA TYR A 156 13.81 5.13 21.57
C TYR A 156 15.33 4.92 21.43
N LYS A 157 16.09 4.79 22.53
CA LYS A 157 17.53 4.51 22.47
C LYS A 157 17.86 3.12 21.93
N GLU A 158 17.04 2.12 22.28
CA GLU A 158 17.14 0.77 21.70
C GLU A 158 16.84 0.81 20.21
N ASP A 159 15.75 1.49 19.83
CA ASP A 159 15.34 1.65 18.44
C ASP A 159 16.42 2.40 17.61
N VAL A 160 17.06 3.44 18.14
CA VAL A 160 18.18 4.13 17.49
C VAL A 160 19.44 3.25 17.42
N GLY A 161 19.71 2.46 18.45
CA GLY A 161 20.78 1.46 18.42
C GLY A 161 20.61 0.47 17.28
N ILE A 162 19.38 -0.01 17.06
CA ILE A 162 19.03 -0.89 15.94
C ILE A 162 19.25 -0.19 14.60
N LEU A 163 18.76 1.05 14.43
CA LEU A 163 18.94 1.82 13.18
C LEU A 163 20.43 1.98 12.84
N LYS A 164 21.25 2.28 13.86
CA LYS A 164 22.71 2.39 13.71
C LYS A 164 23.34 1.06 13.29
N GLU A 165 22.90 -0.05 13.90
CA GLU A 165 23.40 -1.38 13.57
C GLU A 165 23.07 -1.81 12.13
N LEU A 166 21.86 -1.48 11.65
CA LEU A 166 21.45 -1.72 10.27
C LEU A 166 22.30 -0.92 9.27
N GLY A 167 22.83 0.23 9.68
CA GLY A 167 23.63 1.10 8.81
C GLY A 167 22.79 2.02 7.92
N VAL A 168 21.55 2.31 8.31
CA VAL A 168 20.74 3.33 7.62
C VAL A 168 21.32 4.73 7.85
N ASN A 169 21.12 5.63 6.89
CA ASN A 169 21.61 7.00 6.98
C ASN A 169 20.48 8.02 7.23
N THR A 170 19.23 7.57 7.25
CA THR A 170 18.08 8.40 7.63
C THR A 170 17.04 7.58 8.38
N TYR A 171 16.31 8.24 9.28
CA TYR A 171 15.16 7.67 9.97
C TYR A 171 13.97 8.59 9.82
N ARG A 172 12.89 8.07 9.24
CA ARG A 172 11.63 8.77 9.13
C ARG A 172 10.75 8.45 10.34
N PHE A 173 10.36 9.47 11.07
CA PHE A 173 9.41 9.34 12.18
C PHE A 173 8.43 10.51 12.15
N SER A 174 7.32 10.42 12.88
CA SER A 174 6.42 11.56 13.06
C SER A 174 6.50 12.13 14.46
N ILE A 175 6.19 13.42 14.58
CA ILE A 175 5.95 14.08 15.86
C ILE A 175 4.44 13.99 16.14
N SER A 176 4.07 13.55 17.33
CA SER A 176 2.66 13.53 17.74
C SER A 176 2.21 14.92 18.12
N TRP A 177 1.26 15.47 17.36
CA TRP A 177 0.72 16.81 17.62
C TRP A 177 0.15 16.89 19.04
N SER A 178 -0.65 15.92 19.46
CA SER A 178 -1.25 15.91 20.79
C SER A 178 -0.22 15.67 21.91
N ARG A 179 1.02 15.26 21.59
CA ARG A 179 2.13 15.20 22.57
C ARG A 179 2.77 16.55 22.77
N ILE A 180 2.89 17.37 21.73
CA ILE A 180 3.44 18.74 21.83
C ILE A 180 2.40 19.71 22.38
N LEU A 181 1.17 19.63 21.88
CA LEU A 181 0.03 20.45 22.27
C LEU A 181 -1.13 19.53 22.71
N PRO A 182 -1.23 19.18 24.01
CA PRO A 182 -2.25 18.26 24.51
C PRO A 182 -3.69 18.67 24.21
N ASN A 183 -3.97 19.97 24.17
CA ASN A 183 -5.26 20.56 23.81
C ASN A 183 -5.31 21.01 22.34
N GLY A 184 -4.34 20.60 21.53
CA GLY A 184 -4.18 20.87 20.10
C GLY A 184 -3.76 22.28 19.71
N SER A 185 -4.08 23.30 20.50
CA SER A 185 -3.70 24.69 20.23
C SER A 185 -2.68 25.22 21.24
N VAL A 186 -1.90 26.23 20.85
CA VAL A 186 -0.93 26.90 21.74
C VAL A 186 -1.59 27.49 22.97
N SER A 187 -2.82 28.00 22.84
CA SER A 187 -3.60 28.56 23.95
C SER A 187 -3.89 27.55 25.07
N GLY A 188 -3.88 26.25 24.74
CA GLY A 188 -4.07 25.16 25.70
C GLY A 188 -2.78 24.65 26.35
N GLY A 189 -1.65 25.32 26.13
CA GLY A 189 -0.36 25.02 26.74
C GLY A 189 0.53 24.11 25.88
N ILE A 190 1.85 24.35 25.98
CA ILE A 190 2.89 23.52 25.37
C ILE A 190 3.36 22.50 26.40
N ASN A 191 3.42 21.23 26.00
CA ASN A 191 3.94 20.17 26.85
C ASN A 191 5.46 20.03 26.67
N GLN A 192 6.22 20.54 27.64
CA GLN A 192 7.68 20.48 27.61
C GLN A 192 8.23 19.05 27.62
N GLN A 193 7.56 18.10 28.28
CA GLN A 193 8.01 16.69 28.26
C GLN A 193 7.96 16.09 26.84
N GLY A 194 6.92 16.45 26.08
CA GLY A 194 6.81 16.11 24.66
C GLY A 194 7.94 16.74 23.83
N ILE A 195 8.24 18.02 24.09
CA ILE A 195 9.35 18.71 23.44
C ILE A 195 10.68 18.00 23.70
N ASP A 196 10.95 17.67 24.96
CA ASP A 196 12.19 17.04 25.42
C ASP A 196 12.35 15.63 24.84
N TYR A 197 11.26 14.86 24.75
CA TYR A 197 11.28 13.52 24.12
C TYR A 197 11.81 13.57 22.69
N TYR A 198 11.23 14.40 21.82
CA TYR A 198 11.68 14.49 20.43
C TYR A 198 13.08 15.12 20.31
N ASN A 199 13.43 16.08 21.17
CA ASN A 199 14.81 16.56 21.24
C ASN A 199 15.80 15.44 21.55
N ASN A 200 15.48 14.58 22.51
CA ASN A 200 16.31 13.45 22.89
C ASN A 200 16.44 12.42 21.76
N LEU A 201 15.33 12.06 21.10
CA LEU A 201 15.35 11.18 19.93
C LEU A 201 16.20 11.77 18.80
N ILE A 202 16.00 13.06 18.46
CA ILE A 202 16.75 13.74 17.40
C ILE A 202 18.23 13.80 17.74
N ASN A 203 18.59 14.11 19.00
CA ASN A 203 19.98 14.14 19.45
C ASN A 203 20.63 12.76 19.33
N GLU A 204 19.94 11.69 19.73
CA GLU A 204 20.45 10.32 19.65
C GLU A 204 20.67 9.89 18.19
N LEU A 205 19.75 10.25 17.28
CA LEU A 205 19.88 10.01 15.83
C LEU A 205 21.08 10.74 15.25
N VAL A 206 21.21 12.04 15.53
CA VAL A 206 22.32 12.87 15.02
C VAL A 206 23.66 12.37 15.57
N ALA A 207 23.74 12.03 16.87
CA ALA A 207 24.93 11.43 17.48
C ALA A 207 25.30 10.08 16.86
N SER A 208 24.31 9.36 16.32
CA SER A 208 24.50 8.10 15.59
C SER A 208 24.77 8.29 14.08
N GLY A 209 24.85 9.53 13.59
CA GLY A 209 25.08 9.82 12.17
C GLY A 209 23.86 9.59 11.28
N ILE A 210 22.66 9.48 11.87
CA ILE A 210 21.40 9.22 11.18
C ILE A 210 20.64 10.53 11.00
N LYS A 211 20.27 10.87 9.76
CA LYS A 211 19.53 12.10 9.45
C LYS A 211 18.05 11.96 9.84
N PRO A 212 17.50 12.85 10.70
CA PRO A 212 16.07 12.89 10.98
C PRO A 212 15.27 13.32 9.75
N PHE A 213 14.26 12.52 9.37
CA PHE A 213 13.28 12.84 8.33
C PHE A 213 11.89 12.93 8.95
N VAL A 214 11.44 14.13 9.29
CA VAL A 214 10.34 14.30 10.25
C VAL A 214 9.01 14.53 9.55
N THR A 215 8.00 13.75 9.91
CA THR A 215 6.60 13.98 9.54
C THR A 215 5.87 14.75 10.64
N LEU A 216 5.24 15.88 10.31
CA LEU A 216 4.56 16.76 11.28
C LEU A 216 3.16 16.25 11.64
N MET A 217 2.42 15.73 10.66
CA MET A 217 1.10 15.13 10.84
C MET A 217 1.04 13.75 10.22
N HIS A 218 0.79 12.72 11.03
CA HIS A 218 0.65 11.35 10.54
C HIS A 218 -0.70 10.78 10.99
N ASN A 219 -1.77 11.36 10.44
CA ASN A 219 -3.17 10.98 10.68
C ASN A 219 -3.62 11.09 12.15
N ASP A 220 -2.87 11.78 13.02
CA ASP A 220 -3.05 11.78 14.48
C ASP A 220 -3.48 13.13 15.06
N CYS A 221 -4.47 13.77 14.41
CA CYS A 221 -5.06 15.03 14.88
C CYS A 221 -5.44 14.96 16.37
N PRO A 222 -5.15 15.98 17.20
CA PRO A 222 -5.61 16.05 18.59
C PRO A 222 -7.13 15.97 18.67
N GLN A 223 -7.65 15.11 19.57
CA GLN A 223 -9.08 14.95 19.78
C GLN A 223 -9.75 16.26 20.21
N ALA A 224 -9.04 17.10 20.98
CA ALA A 224 -9.54 18.42 21.39
C ALA A 224 -9.94 19.32 20.19
N LEU A 225 -9.23 19.23 19.06
CA LEU A 225 -9.57 19.99 17.85
C LEU A 225 -10.70 19.33 17.05
N GLN A 226 -10.76 17.99 17.09
CA GLN A 226 -11.89 17.23 16.56
C GLN A 226 -13.19 17.60 17.27
N ASP A 227 -13.17 17.68 18.60
CA ASP A 227 -14.34 18.05 19.41
C ASP A 227 -14.73 19.51 19.23
N LYS A 228 -13.74 20.40 19.17
CA LYS A 228 -13.97 21.86 19.12
C LYS A 228 -14.65 22.31 17.83
N TYR A 229 -14.26 21.75 16.68
CA TYR A 229 -14.77 22.21 15.38
C TYR A 229 -14.74 21.14 14.27
N GLY A 230 -14.57 19.86 14.60
CA GLY A 230 -14.55 18.78 13.62
C GLY A 230 -13.19 18.56 12.94
N GLY A 231 -12.09 19.06 13.52
CA GLY A 231 -10.74 18.83 12.99
C GLY A 231 -10.58 19.36 11.57
N PHE A 232 -10.16 18.50 10.63
CA PHE A 232 -9.92 18.86 9.24
C PHE A 232 -11.19 19.15 8.41
N LEU A 233 -12.39 19.01 8.98
CA LEU A 233 -13.62 19.52 8.37
C LEU A 233 -13.75 21.06 8.46
N SER A 234 -12.91 21.72 9.27
CA SER A 234 -12.97 23.16 9.49
C SER A 234 -11.65 23.85 9.15
N HIS A 235 -11.73 25.02 8.50
CA HIS A 235 -10.57 25.87 8.23
C HIS A 235 -9.93 26.44 9.51
N ASN A 236 -10.56 26.32 10.68
CA ASN A 236 -9.93 26.70 11.95
C ASN A 236 -8.65 25.89 12.22
N ILE A 237 -8.58 24.64 11.71
CA ILE A 237 -7.38 23.79 11.84
C ILE A 237 -6.14 24.40 11.19
N LEU A 238 -6.30 25.30 10.22
CA LEU A 238 -5.17 25.87 9.47
C LEU A 238 -4.25 26.68 10.39
N ASN A 239 -4.83 27.50 11.26
CA ASN A 239 -4.05 28.30 12.22
C ASN A 239 -3.43 27.42 13.30
N ASP A 240 -4.20 26.49 13.88
CA ASP A 240 -3.69 25.58 14.92
C ASP A 240 -2.54 24.70 14.37
N PHE A 241 -2.68 24.18 13.14
CA PHE A 241 -1.62 23.38 12.50
C PHE A 241 -0.39 24.22 12.17
N ARG A 242 -0.58 25.45 11.66
CA ARG A 242 0.52 26.39 11.39
C ARG A 242 1.30 26.69 12.66
N ASP A 243 0.62 27.00 13.76
CA ASP A 243 1.27 27.36 15.03
C ASP A 243 2.00 26.14 15.64
N TYR A 244 1.43 24.94 15.54
CA TYR A 244 2.12 23.69 15.86
C TYR A 244 3.39 23.49 15.03
N CYS A 245 3.31 23.67 13.71
CA CYS A 245 4.47 23.57 12.83
C CYS A 245 5.54 24.61 13.18
N GLU A 246 5.15 25.83 13.54
CA GLU A 246 6.08 26.88 13.98
C GLU A 246 6.88 26.45 15.23
N ILE A 247 6.22 25.79 16.19
CA ILE A 247 6.90 25.23 17.37
C ILE A 247 7.92 24.16 16.92
N CYS A 248 7.52 23.22 16.07
CA CYS A 248 8.43 22.18 15.58
C CYS A 248 9.63 22.76 14.84
N PHE A 249 9.42 23.73 13.93
CA PHE A 249 10.50 24.37 13.18
C PHE A 249 11.46 25.14 14.09
N LYS A 250 10.95 25.91 15.06
CA LYS A 250 11.78 26.63 16.03
C LYS A 250 12.60 25.69 16.89
N THR A 251 12.01 24.58 17.32
CA THR A 251 12.59 23.71 18.34
C THR A 251 13.60 22.72 17.75
N TYR A 252 13.31 22.19 16.56
CA TYR A 252 14.05 21.06 16.00
C TYR A 252 14.76 21.37 14.68
N GLY A 253 14.41 22.47 14.01
CA GLY A 253 14.89 22.78 12.66
C GLY A 253 16.38 23.14 12.57
N ASP A 254 17.05 23.33 13.70
CA ASP A 254 18.51 23.42 13.76
C ASP A 254 19.18 22.09 13.35
N ARG A 255 18.56 20.94 13.69
CA ARG A 255 19.05 19.58 13.41
C ARG A 255 18.25 18.85 12.32
N VAL A 256 16.94 19.10 12.21
CA VAL A 256 16.06 18.46 11.22
C VAL A 256 16.10 19.24 9.90
N LYS A 257 16.45 18.55 8.81
CA LYS A 257 16.60 19.14 7.47
C LYS A 257 15.64 18.60 6.42
N ASN A 258 14.83 17.61 6.76
CA ASN A 258 13.83 17.02 5.86
C ASN A 258 12.48 16.97 6.58
N TRP A 259 11.54 17.79 6.13
CA TRP A 259 10.21 17.93 6.72
C TRP A 259 9.12 17.42 5.79
N ILE A 260 8.28 16.51 6.26
CA ILE A 260 6.99 16.16 5.66
C ILE A 260 5.91 16.82 6.48
N THR A 261 5.11 17.66 5.86
CA THR A 261 3.95 18.31 6.50
C THR A 261 2.89 17.28 6.93
N THR A 262 2.38 16.50 5.99
CA THR A 262 1.36 15.48 6.23
C THR A 262 1.71 14.18 5.51
N ASN A 263 1.43 13.06 6.18
CA ASN A 263 1.40 11.75 5.56
C ASN A 263 0.02 11.47 4.97
N GLU A 264 -0.03 10.93 3.76
CA GLU A 264 -1.20 10.28 3.17
C GLU A 264 -2.55 10.99 3.40
N PRO A 265 -2.71 12.25 2.96
CA PRO A 265 -3.99 12.94 3.11
C PRO A 265 -5.14 12.20 2.38
N LEU A 266 -4.83 11.42 1.33
CA LEU A 266 -5.76 10.50 0.69
C LEU A 266 -6.32 9.46 1.68
N ALA A 267 -5.44 8.83 2.49
CA ALA A 267 -5.85 7.82 3.45
C ALA A 267 -6.77 8.42 4.53
N THR A 268 -6.47 9.65 4.99
CA THR A 268 -7.36 10.37 5.92
C THR A 268 -8.73 10.63 5.28
N ALA A 269 -8.77 11.21 4.08
CA ALA A 269 -10.04 11.53 3.41
C ALA A 269 -10.86 10.27 3.08
N LEU A 270 -10.24 9.24 2.49
CA LEU A 270 -10.90 8.01 2.08
C LEU A 270 -11.30 7.14 3.28
N PHE A 271 -10.37 6.80 4.16
CA PHE A 271 -10.66 5.84 5.23
C PHE A 271 -11.34 6.47 6.43
N GLY A 272 -11.10 7.76 6.69
CA GLY A 272 -11.68 8.49 7.81
C GLY A 272 -13.04 9.13 7.54
N TYR A 273 -13.33 9.51 6.28
CA TYR A 273 -14.51 10.32 5.93
C TYR A 273 -15.36 9.78 4.76
N ASP A 274 -14.90 8.77 4.02
CA ASP A 274 -15.71 8.04 3.04
C ASP A 274 -16.11 6.65 3.56
N LEU A 275 -15.12 5.80 3.86
CA LEU A 275 -15.35 4.40 4.27
C LEU A 275 -15.56 4.25 5.78
N GLY A 276 -15.05 5.19 6.59
CA GLY A 276 -15.28 5.27 8.03
C GLY A 276 -14.67 4.15 8.88
N PHE A 277 -13.67 3.41 8.37
CA PHE A 277 -12.96 2.38 9.16
C PHE A 277 -11.65 2.88 9.79
N SER A 278 -11.24 4.11 9.51
CA SER A 278 -10.14 4.81 10.21
C SER A 278 -10.69 6.00 11.00
N ALA A 279 -9.94 6.48 11.99
CA ALA A 279 -10.31 7.67 12.75
C ALA A 279 -10.54 8.89 11.82
N PRO A 280 -11.56 9.74 12.06
CA PRO A 280 -12.52 9.70 13.18
C PRO A 280 -13.71 8.76 12.96
N GLY A 281 -13.79 8.04 11.85
CA GLY A 281 -14.80 7.01 11.59
C GLY A 281 -16.12 7.57 11.09
N ARG A 282 -16.06 8.49 10.13
CA ARG A 282 -17.23 9.17 9.55
C ARG A 282 -17.55 8.62 8.17
N CYS A 283 -18.82 8.37 7.90
CA CYS A 283 -19.32 7.94 6.60
C CYS A 283 -20.84 8.04 6.51
N SER A 284 -21.39 7.88 5.29
CA SER A 284 -22.84 7.85 5.05
C SER A 284 -23.52 6.50 5.39
N THR A 285 -22.75 5.46 5.74
CA THR A 285 -23.32 4.13 6.02
C THR A 285 -23.71 3.97 7.50
N PRO A 286 -24.65 3.07 7.85
CA PRO A 286 -25.07 2.86 9.23
C PRO A 286 -23.98 2.41 10.21
N ASN A 287 -22.80 2.01 9.72
CA ASN A 287 -21.67 1.61 10.57
C ASN A 287 -20.91 2.80 11.17
N CYS A 288 -21.19 4.02 10.69
CA CYS A 288 -20.63 5.27 11.20
C CYS A 288 -21.67 6.06 12.00
N ASP A 289 -21.20 6.71 13.06
CA ASP A 289 -22.07 7.44 13.98
C ASP A 289 -22.56 8.76 13.35
N ALA A 290 -21.81 9.30 12.39
CA ALA A 290 -22.11 10.48 11.61
C ALA A 290 -21.24 10.51 10.34
N GLY A 291 -21.50 11.46 9.45
CA GLY A 291 -20.66 11.74 8.29
C GLY A 291 -21.44 11.90 7.00
N ASN A 292 -20.72 12.32 5.97
CA ASN A 292 -21.26 12.37 4.62
C ASN A 292 -20.15 12.06 3.60
N SER A 293 -20.10 10.81 3.16
CA SER A 293 -19.10 10.29 2.21
C SER A 293 -19.11 11.00 0.85
N SER A 294 -20.19 11.73 0.51
CA SER A 294 -20.28 12.49 -0.73
C SER A 294 -19.62 13.88 -0.67
N THR A 295 -19.34 14.41 0.52
CA THR A 295 -18.85 15.79 0.70
C THR A 295 -17.63 15.89 1.60
N GLU A 296 -17.63 15.20 2.73
CA GLU A 296 -16.58 15.32 3.75
C GLU A 296 -15.17 14.94 3.26
N PRO A 297 -14.96 13.89 2.43
CA PRO A 297 -13.64 13.60 1.88
C PRO A 297 -13.04 14.78 1.11
N TYR A 298 -13.87 15.53 0.37
CA TYR A 298 -13.43 16.68 -0.41
C TYR A 298 -13.10 17.89 0.43
N ILE A 299 -13.88 18.15 1.48
CA ILE A 299 -13.60 19.20 2.46
C ILE A 299 -12.27 18.90 3.15
N VAL A 300 -12.09 17.67 3.65
CA VAL A 300 -10.90 17.25 4.38
C VAL A 300 -9.65 17.32 3.50
N ALA A 301 -9.71 16.79 2.27
CA ALA A 301 -8.58 16.86 1.33
C ALA A 301 -8.20 18.32 0.99
N HIS A 302 -9.19 19.20 0.83
CA HIS A 302 -8.96 20.62 0.60
C HIS A 302 -8.26 21.28 1.79
N THR A 303 -8.78 21.08 3.00
CA THR A 303 -8.18 21.60 4.23
C THR A 303 -6.76 21.08 4.44
N HIS A 304 -6.48 19.80 4.13
CA HIS A 304 -5.12 19.26 4.18
C HIS A 304 -4.16 19.97 3.21
N LEU A 305 -4.58 20.26 1.98
CA LEU A 305 -3.76 21.01 1.01
C LEU A 305 -3.48 22.44 1.49
N LEU A 306 -4.48 23.13 2.04
CA LEU A 306 -4.31 24.47 2.61
C LEU A 306 -3.40 24.46 3.85
N ALA A 307 -3.54 23.44 4.72
CA ALA A 307 -2.70 23.28 5.91
C ALA A 307 -1.24 23.02 5.53
N HIS A 308 -1.03 22.13 4.55
CA HIS A 308 0.28 21.87 3.95
C HIS A 308 0.91 23.15 3.40
N ALA A 309 0.19 23.87 2.53
CA ALA A 309 0.70 25.06 1.87
C ALA A 309 0.99 26.19 2.87
N SER A 310 0.16 26.32 3.92
CA SER A 310 0.38 27.26 5.02
C SER A 310 1.66 26.96 5.80
N ALA A 311 1.92 25.68 6.12
CA ALA A 311 3.14 25.27 6.80
C ALA A 311 4.39 25.46 5.92
N VAL A 312 4.29 25.20 4.62
CA VAL A 312 5.38 25.43 3.66
C VAL A 312 5.71 26.90 3.52
N LYS A 313 4.69 27.76 3.39
CA LYS A 313 4.86 29.22 3.35
C LYS A 313 5.56 29.72 4.60
N LEU A 314 5.07 29.32 5.78
CA LEU A 314 5.70 29.63 7.07
C LEU A 314 7.18 29.19 7.10
N TYR A 315 7.48 27.96 6.69
CA TYR A 315 8.84 27.44 6.68
C TYR A 315 9.77 28.26 5.77
N ARG A 316 9.33 28.54 4.55
CA ARG A 316 10.10 29.29 3.55
C ARG A 316 10.38 30.72 3.99
N GLU A 317 9.38 31.40 4.56
CA GLU A 317 9.48 32.80 4.96
C GLU A 317 10.32 33.00 6.23
N LYS A 318 10.18 32.11 7.23
CA LYS A 318 10.78 32.32 8.56
C LYS A 318 12.01 31.48 8.88
N PHE A 319 12.18 30.31 8.24
CA PHE A 319 13.12 29.30 8.73
C PHE A 319 14.10 28.79 7.67
N LYS A 320 13.68 28.69 6.41
CA LYS A 320 14.46 28.02 5.36
C LYS A 320 15.82 28.66 5.11
N ALA A 321 15.92 29.99 5.15
CA ALA A 321 17.18 30.71 4.92
C ALA A 321 18.27 30.31 5.94
N ASP A 322 17.91 30.20 7.22
CA ASP A 322 18.84 29.88 8.30
C ASP A 322 19.04 28.37 8.44
N GLN A 323 17.95 27.62 8.39
CA GLN A 323 17.95 26.18 8.66
C GLN A 323 18.41 25.35 7.47
N LYS A 324 18.24 25.85 6.24
CA LYS A 324 18.66 25.20 4.98
C LYS A 324 18.10 23.79 4.79
N GLY A 325 16.91 23.53 5.32
CA GLY A 325 16.19 22.27 5.11
C GLY A 325 15.25 22.32 3.90
N GLU A 326 14.66 21.17 3.62
CA GLU A 326 13.66 20.97 2.57
C GLU A 326 12.32 20.56 3.21
N ILE A 327 11.22 20.99 2.60
CA ILE A 327 9.87 20.66 3.05
C ILE A 327 9.01 20.12 1.91
N GLY A 328 8.21 19.10 2.22
CA GLY A 328 7.35 18.42 1.26
C GLY A 328 6.14 17.77 1.91
N ILE A 329 5.57 16.81 1.19
CA ILE A 329 4.39 16.02 1.56
C ILE A 329 4.61 14.57 1.14
N SER A 330 4.10 13.61 1.91
CA SER A 330 4.11 12.19 1.52
C SER A 330 2.72 11.78 1.05
N LEU A 331 2.63 11.24 -0.16
CA LEU A 331 1.39 10.78 -0.77
C LEU A 331 1.44 9.26 -0.91
N VAL A 332 0.35 8.59 -0.51
CA VAL A 332 0.13 7.20 -0.90
C VAL A 332 -0.41 7.15 -2.30
N GLY A 333 0.20 6.29 -3.11
CA GLY A 333 -0.25 6.02 -4.45
C GLY A 333 -0.23 4.53 -4.73
N LYS A 334 -1.38 4.00 -5.14
CA LYS A 334 -1.40 2.77 -5.94
C LYS A 334 -1.00 3.14 -7.36
N ASN A 335 -0.37 2.20 -8.04
CA ASN A 335 -0.35 2.24 -9.50
C ASN A 335 -1.61 1.52 -10.05
N TYR A 336 -2.01 1.85 -11.27
CA TYR A 336 -3.17 1.23 -11.91
C TYR A 336 -2.82 0.68 -13.28
N LEU A 337 -3.22 -0.57 -13.54
CA LEU A 337 -3.19 -1.19 -14.87
C LEU A 337 -4.61 -1.24 -15.45
N PRO A 338 -4.79 -1.14 -16.76
CA PRO A 338 -6.12 -1.26 -17.33
C PRO A 338 -6.59 -2.73 -17.19
N TYR A 339 -7.86 -2.93 -16.83
CA TYR A 339 -8.41 -4.28 -16.71
C TYR A 339 -8.36 -5.00 -18.08
N SER A 340 -8.72 -4.35 -19.17
CA SER A 340 -8.60 -4.85 -20.54
C SER A 340 -7.86 -3.88 -21.46
N ASP A 341 -7.59 -4.29 -22.71
CA ASP A 341 -6.98 -3.41 -23.72
C ASP A 341 -7.92 -2.33 -24.28
N SER A 342 -9.18 -2.30 -23.83
CA SER A 342 -10.17 -1.31 -24.25
C SER A 342 -9.72 0.12 -23.93
N SER A 343 -10.17 1.07 -24.76
CA SER A 343 -9.97 2.50 -24.51
C SER A 343 -10.56 2.94 -23.17
N ASP A 344 -11.66 2.31 -22.77
CA ASP A 344 -12.42 2.70 -21.58
C ASP A 344 -11.67 2.33 -20.29
N ASP A 345 -11.08 1.13 -20.24
CA ASP A 345 -10.27 0.72 -19.08
C ASP A 345 -8.94 1.49 -19.03
N LYS A 346 -8.36 1.88 -20.17
CA LYS A 346 -7.22 2.81 -20.20
C LYS A 346 -7.59 4.21 -19.74
N ALA A 347 -8.78 4.71 -20.08
CA ALA A 347 -9.27 5.97 -19.52
C ALA A 347 -9.55 5.82 -18.01
N ALA A 348 -10.01 4.66 -17.56
CA ALA A 348 -10.24 4.38 -16.14
C ALA A 348 -8.94 4.40 -15.33
N THR A 349 -7.80 3.94 -15.87
CA THR A 349 -6.51 4.06 -15.16
C THR A 349 -6.11 5.50 -14.93
N GLU A 350 -6.27 6.37 -15.93
CA GLU A 350 -5.95 7.80 -15.79
C GLU A 350 -6.87 8.46 -14.75
N ARG A 351 -8.17 8.15 -14.76
CA ARG A 351 -9.11 8.63 -13.73
C ARG A 351 -8.75 8.13 -12.34
N ALA A 352 -8.35 6.87 -12.19
CA ALA A 352 -7.91 6.33 -10.91
C ALA A 352 -6.66 7.05 -10.39
N MET A 353 -5.68 7.29 -11.27
CA MET A 353 -4.48 8.07 -10.94
C MET A 353 -4.82 9.52 -10.55
N ASP A 354 -5.75 10.16 -11.25
CA ASP A 354 -6.22 11.52 -10.96
C ASP A 354 -6.95 11.62 -9.62
N PHE A 355 -7.82 10.67 -9.28
CA PHE A 355 -8.50 10.67 -7.98
C PHE A 355 -7.59 10.25 -6.83
N ALA A 356 -6.51 9.50 -7.09
CA ALA A 356 -5.54 9.11 -6.08
C ALA A 356 -4.42 10.17 -5.92
N VAL A 357 -3.35 10.05 -6.71
CA VAL A 357 -2.16 10.90 -6.57
C VAL A 357 -2.40 12.28 -7.16
N GLY A 358 -3.12 12.38 -8.30
CA GLY A 358 -3.42 13.66 -8.95
C GLY A 358 -4.25 14.60 -8.09
N TRP A 359 -5.13 14.07 -7.23
CA TRP A 359 -5.98 14.86 -6.36
C TRP A 359 -5.18 15.80 -5.45
N PHE A 360 -3.96 15.40 -5.10
CA PHE A 360 -3.03 16.21 -4.32
C PHE A 360 -1.92 16.81 -5.18
N LEU A 361 -1.35 16.09 -6.15
CA LEU A 361 -0.23 16.63 -6.96
C LEU A 361 -0.65 17.71 -7.96
N ASP A 362 -1.82 17.63 -8.58
CA ASP A 362 -2.27 18.67 -9.51
C ASP A 362 -2.42 20.03 -8.81
N PRO A 363 -3.06 20.15 -7.63
CA PRO A 363 -3.07 21.41 -6.89
C PRO A 363 -1.66 21.93 -6.59
N LEU A 364 -0.76 21.05 -6.15
CA LEU A 364 0.59 21.43 -5.74
C LEU A 364 1.50 21.84 -6.90
N VAL A 365 1.23 21.41 -8.13
CA VAL A 365 2.06 21.70 -9.30
C VAL A 365 1.40 22.72 -10.22
N ASN A 366 0.10 22.56 -10.45
CA ASN A 366 -0.68 23.34 -11.41
C ASN A 366 -1.52 24.43 -10.74
N GLY A 367 -1.83 24.31 -9.44
CA GLY A 367 -2.62 25.29 -8.68
C GLY A 367 -4.13 25.03 -8.68
N ASP A 368 -4.59 23.89 -9.19
CA ASP A 368 -5.99 23.47 -9.12
C ASP A 368 -6.13 21.94 -9.19
N TYR A 369 -7.30 21.40 -8.87
CA TYR A 369 -7.58 19.97 -8.96
C TYR A 369 -7.60 19.45 -10.40
N PRO A 370 -7.43 18.12 -10.62
CA PRO A 370 -7.58 17.52 -11.94
C PRO A 370 -8.93 17.90 -12.58
N SER A 371 -8.91 18.21 -13.88
CA SER A 371 -10.10 18.66 -14.61
C SER A 371 -11.23 17.64 -14.59
N ILE A 372 -10.90 16.34 -14.58
CA ILE A 372 -11.88 15.26 -14.46
C ILE A 372 -12.57 15.26 -13.08
N MET A 373 -11.85 15.58 -12.01
CA MET A 373 -12.48 15.69 -10.69
C MET A 373 -13.43 16.89 -10.65
N ARG A 374 -13.04 18.03 -11.23
CA ARG A 374 -13.91 19.21 -11.36
C ARG A 374 -15.21 18.88 -12.11
N SER A 375 -15.12 18.16 -13.22
CA SER A 375 -16.28 17.85 -14.06
C SER A 375 -17.24 16.84 -13.41
N VAL A 376 -16.70 15.85 -12.69
CA VAL A 376 -17.51 14.78 -12.07
C VAL A 376 -18.06 15.18 -10.70
N VAL A 377 -17.21 15.75 -9.85
CA VAL A 377 -17.55 16.04 -8.44
C VAL A 377 -18.33 17.36 -8.32
N LYS A 378 -18.06 18.33 -9.19
CA LYS A 378 -18.75 19.64 -9.28
C LYS A 378 -18.70 20.39 -7.96
N ASP A 379 -19.84 20.92 -7.49
CA ASP A 379 -19.96 21.80 -6.32
C ASP A 379 -19.53 21.14 -5.00
N ARG A 380 -19.42 19.80 -4.96
CA ARG A 380 -18.91 19.08 -3.78
C ARG A 380 -17.38 19.18 -3.66
N LEU A 381 -16.67 19.51 -4.74
CA LEU A 381 -15.22 19.73 -4.75
C LEU A 381 -14.93 21.21 -4.49
N PRO A 382 -14.36 21.60 -3.34
CA PRO A 382 -14.11 23.00 -3.03
C PRO A 382 -13.25 23.71 -4.09
N THR A 383 -13.47 25.01 -4.28
CA THR A 383 -12.68 25.84 -5.21
C THR A 383 -11.66 26.65 -4.44
N PHE A 384 -10.39 26.59 -4.86
CA PHE A 384 -9.37 27.49 -4.35
C PHE A 384 -9.64 28.93 -4.79
N THR A 385 -9.63 29.86 -3.86
CA THR A 385 -9.53 31.30 -4.12
C THR A 385 -8.22 31.63 -4.82
N ALA A 386 -8.10 32.83 -5.41
CA ALA A 386 -6.87 33.25 -6.09
C ALA A 386 -5.64 33.19 -5.16
N GLU A 387 -5.79 33.64 -3.92
CA GLU A 387 -4.75 33.61 -2.88
C GLU A 387 -4.34 32.18 -2.51
N GLU A 388 -5.32 31.28 -2.37
CA GLU A 388 -5.04 29.87 -2.08
C GLU A 388 -4.36 29.17 -3.25
N LYS A 389 -4.74 29.46 -4.50
CA LYS A 389 -4.04 28.92 -5.69
C LYS A 389 -2.58 29.34 -5.71
N GLU A 390 -2.30 30.60 -5.42
CA GLU A 390 -0.93 31.11 -5.33
C GLU A 390 -0.13 30.45 -4.20
N MET A 391 -0.77 30.23 -3.05
CA MET A 391 -0.13 29.59 -1.89
C MET A 391 0.14 28.09 -2.11
N VAL A 392 -0.78 27.35 -2.71
CA VAL A 392 -0.70 25.90 -2.91
C VAL A 392 0.21 25.54 -4.09
N LYS A 393 0.19 26.33 -5.18
CA LYS A 393 1.01 26.06 -6.34
C LYS A 393 2.50 26.21 -6.03
N GLY A 394 3.26 25.13 -6.25
CA GLY A 394 4.70 25.08 -6.00
C GLY A 394 5.08 24.96 -4.52
N SER A 395 4.14 24.58 -3.63
CA SER A 395 4.40 24.44 -2.19
C SER A 395 5.17 23.17 -1.80
N LEU A 396 6.14 22.74 -2.61
CA LEU A 396 6.98 21.58 -2.30
C LEU A 396 8.42 21.78 -2.78
N ASP A 397 9.37 21.26 -2.00
CA ASP A 397 10.76 21.09 -2.41
C ASP A 397 11.03 19.64 -2.88
N PHE A 398 10.23 18.69 -2.37
CA PHE A 398 10.23 17.28 -2.77
C PHE A 398 8.84 16.66 -2.54
N ILE A 399 8.61 15.48 -3.12
CA ILE A 399 7.43 14.64 -2.87
C ILE A 399 7.88 13.30 -2.28
N GLY A 400 7.24 12.90 -1.20
CA GLY A 400 7.29 11.53 -0.70
C GLY A 400 6.26 10.66 -1.42
N ILE A 401 6.65 9.47 -1.87
CA ILE A 401 5.73 8.46 -2.41
C ILE A 401 5.74 7.25 -1.49
N ASN A 402 4.57 6.93 -0.94
CA ASN A 402 4.32 5.68 -0.23
C ASN A 402 3.72 4.69 -1.22
N TYR A 403 4.44 3.61 -1.51
CA TYR A 403 4.05 2.63 -2.52
C TYR A 403 4.07 1.21 -1.96
N TYR A 404 2.96 0.50 -2.15
CA TYR A 404 2.78 -0.87 -1.66
C TYR A 404 2.21 -1.82 -2.71
N SER A 405 1.36 -1.33 -3.62
CA SER A 405 0.60 -2.22 -4.51
C SER A 405 0.13 -1.55 -5.81
N THR A 406 -0.32 -2.40 -6.73
CA THR A 406 -0.98 -2.03 -7.99
C THR A 406 -2.35 -2.70 -8.05
N GLN A 407 -3.33 -2.05 -8.67
CA GLN A 407 -4.65 -2.62 -8.93
C GLN A 407 -4.97 -2.55 -10.43
N TYR A 408 -5.86 -3.42 -10.89
CA TYR A 408 -6.51 -3.21 -12.18
C TYR A 408 -7.64 -2.19 -12.03
N ALA A 409 -7.72 -1.25 -12.96
CA ALA A 409 -8.82 -0.30 -13.08
C ALA A 409 -9.75 -0.75 -14.21
N ARG A 410 -11.02 -0.95 -13.87
CA ARG A 410 -12.07 -1.24 -14.85
C ARG A 410 -13.04 -0.06 -14.91
N ASN A 411 -13.41 0.35 -16.12
CA ASN A 411 -14.39 1.39 -16.32
C ASN A 411 -15.76 0.98 -15.75
N THR A 412 -16.38 1.86 -14.98
CA THR A 412 -17.79 1.73 -14.59
C THR A 412 -18.67 2.49 -15.60
N PRO A 413 -19.56 1.80 -16.33
CA PRO A 413 -20.44 2.43 -17.31
C PRO A 413 -21.33 3.54 -16.75
N GLU A 414 -21.76 4.46 -17.62
CA GLU A 414 -22.57 5.63 -17.25
C GLU A 414 -23.91 5.28 -16.59
N ASN A 415 -24.54 4.19 -17.02
CA ASN A 415 -25.81 3.71 -16.47
C ASN A 415 -25.66 3.02 -15.09
N GLU A 416 -24.44 2.67 -14.68
CA GLU A 416 -24.13 2.09 -13.37
C GLU A 416 -23.57 3.14 -12.38
N ARG A 417 -23.59 4.41 -12.79
CA ARG A 417 -23.06 5.52 -12.01
C ARG A 417 -23.79 5.69 -10.69
N LYS A 418 -23.00 5.82 -9.61
CA LYS A 418 -23.46 6.23 -8.28
C LYS A 418 -22.86 7.60 -7.92
N VAL A 419 -22.97 8.56 -8.83
CA VAL A 419 -22.41 9.92 -8.65
C VAL A 419 -22.98 10.57 -7.41
N GLY A 420 -22.13 11.25 -6.64
CA GLY A 420 -22.57 12.02 -5.49
C GLY A 420 -23.06 11.17 -4.33
N THR A 421 -22.82 9.85 -4.37
CA THR A 421 -23.09 8.96 -3.23
C THR A 421 -21.88 8.88 -2.31
N SER A 422 -20.69 8.76 -2.89
CA SER A 422 -19.42 8.88 -2.16
C SER A 422 -18.24 9.15 -3.09
N TYR A 423 -17.11 9.58 -2.50
CA TYR A 423 -15.84 9.72 -3.20
C TYR A 423 -15.44 8.44 -3.96
N SER A 424 -15.59 7.27 -3.33
CA SER A 424 -15.22 5.97 -3.91
C SER A 424 -15.95 5.63 -5.22
N TYR A 425 -17.11 6.23 -5.48
CA TYR A 425 -17.87 6.02 -6.73
C TYR A 425 -17.66 7.10 -7.78
N ASP A 426 -17.09 8.25 -7.41
CA ASP A 426 -17.00 9.42 -8.29
C ASP A 426 -15.89 9.29 -9.35
N SER A 427 -14.93 8.36 -9.20
CA SER A 427 -13.92 8.12 -10.24
C SER A 427 -14.45 7.32 -11.44
N PHE A 428 -15.60 6.65 -11.29
CA PHE A 428 -16.12 5.65 -12.23
C PHE A 428 -15.11 4.54 -12.54
N VAL A 429 -14.40 4.11 -11.50
CA VAL A 429 -13.43 3.03 -11.57
C VAL A 429 -13.83 1.95 -10.58
N ASN A 430 -13.95 0.72 -11.07
CA ASN A 430 -13.96 -0.46 -10.24
C ASN A 430 -12.53 -1.01 -10.14
N GLU A 431 -11.94 -0.94 -8.94
CA GLU A 431 -10.62 -1.48 -8.67
C GLU A 431 -10.68 -2.98 -8.37
N THR A 432 -9.75 -3.75 -8.91
CA THR A 432 -9.62 -5.18 -8.57
C THR A 432 -8.17 -5.64 -8.65
N ALA A 433 -7.78 -6.52 -7.72
CA ALA A 433 -6.47 -7.15 -7.75
C ALA A 433 -6.44 -8.37 -8.68
N THR A 434 -7.58 -8.78 -9.24
CA THR A 434 -7.74 -10.01 -10.02
C THR A 434 -8.28 -9.70 -11.40
N ARG A 435 -7.64 -10.29 -12.42
CA ARG A 435 -8.09 -10.28 -13.82
C ARG A 435 -8.19 -11.71 -14.32
N ASP A 436 -9.37 -12.08 -14.82
CA ASP A 436 -9.66 -13.42 -15.37
C ASP A 436 -9.29 -14.57 -14.41
N GLY A 437 -9.55 -14.36 -13.12
CA GLY A 437 -9.24 -15.32 -12.05
C GLY A 437 -7.78 -15.31 -11.57
N VAL A 438 -6.91 -14.50 -12.16
CA VAL A 438 -5.48 -14.40 -11.81
C VAL A 438 -5.21 -13.11 -11.03
N MET A 439 -4.63 -13.24 -9.84
CA MET A 439 -4.19 -12.09 -9.05
C MET A 439 -3.01 -11.38 -9.73
N ILE A 440 -2.97 -10.05 -9.61
CA ILE A 440 -1.93 -9.19 -10.20
C ILE A 440 -0.53 -9.50 -9.68
N GLY A 441 -0.45 -10.01 -8.46
CA GLY A 441 0.78 -10.45 -7.81
C GLY A 441 0.49 -11.19 -6.51
N PRO A 442 1.53 -11.67 -5.81
CA PRO A 442 1.38 -12.35 -4.53
C PRO A 442 0.70 -11.46 -3.49
N LYS A 443 -0.39 -11.94 -2.89
CA LYS A 443 -1.10 -11.24 -1.80
C LYS A 443 -0.28 -11.32 -0.51
N ALA A 444 -0.12 -10.19 0.17
CA ALA A 444 0.51 -10.15 1.49
C ALA A 444 -0.42 -10.75 2.56
N ALA A 445 0.14 -11.37 3.59
CA ALA A 445 -0.66 -11.92 4.69
C ALA A 445 -0.97 -10.82 5.72
N GLY A 446 -2.08 -10.96 6.45
CA GLY A 446 -2.48 -10.02 7.51
C GLY A 446 -3.21 -8.77 7.03
N ILE A 447 -3.26 -8.49 5.72
CA ILE A 447 -3.98 -7.34 5.15
C ILE A 447 -4.58 -7.66 3.77
N GLU A 448 -5.70 -7.03 3.43
CA GLU A 448 -6.48 -7.40 2.24
C GLU A 448 -6.08 -6.66 0.94
N TRP A 449 -5.38 -5.53 1.05
CA TRP A 449 -5.19 -4.61 -0.07
C TRP A 449 -3.78 -4.62 -0.68
N ILE A 450 -2.81 -5.32 -0.06
CA ILE A 450 -1.42 -5.36 -0.53
C ILE A 450 -1.21 -6.60 -1.40
N TYR A 451 -1.00 -6.36 -2.68
CA TYR A 451 -0.52 -7.33 -3.66
C TYR A 451 0.84 -6.85 -4.17
N ARG A 452 1.89 -7.67 -3.98
CA ARG A 452 3.26 -7.29 -4.33
C ARG A 452 3.41 -7.20 -5.85
N TYR A 453 3.63 -5.98 -6.34
CA TYR A 453 3.80 -5.71 -7.77
C TYR A 453 4.87 -4.62 -7.97
N PRO A 454 6.17 -4.98 -8.04
CA PRO A 454 7.26 -4.01 -8.06
C PRO A 454 7.27 -3.12 -9.31
N ASP A 455 6.84 -3.64 -10.47
CA ASP A 455 6.84 -2.89 -11.72
C ASP A 455 5.91 -1.67 -11.69
N GLY A 456 4.87 -1.71 -10.86
CA GLY A 456 3.99 -0.56 -10.63
C GLY A 456 4.71 0.61 -9.97
N LEU A 457 5.79 0.37 -9.21
CA LEU A 457 6.63 1.44 -8.67
C LEU A 457 7.35 2.20 -9.81
N VAL A 458 7.83 1.50 -10.83
CA VAL A 458 8.43 2.15 -12.00
C VAL A 458 7.40 2.99 -12.74
N GLN A 459 6.17 2.46 -12.88
CA GLN A 459 5.10 3.11 -13.61
C GLN A 459 4.60 4.39 -12.90
N ILE A 460 4.33 4.34 -11.60
CA ILE A 460 3.91 5.52 -10.84
C ILE A 460 5.00 6.59 -10.81
N LEU A 461 6.27 6.20 -10.64
CA LEU A 461 7.41 7.13 -10.68
C LEU A 461 7.60 7.75 -12.08
N GLY A 462 7.42 6.94 -13.13
CA GLY A 462 7.42 7.41 -14.51
C GLY A 462 6.28 8.38 -14.80
N HIS A 463 5.06 8.08 -14.32
CA HIS A 463 3.89 8.95 -14.42
C HIS A 463 4.16 10.29 -13.74
N VAL A 464 4.66 10.27 -12.49
CA VAL A 464 4.98 11.50 -11.75
C VAL A 464 6.05 12.33 -12.48
N LYS A 465 7.09 11.67 -12.99
CA LYS A 465 8.13 12.32 -13.80
C LYS A 465 7.54 13.03 -15.01
N GLN A 466 6.72 12.34 -15.79
CA GLN A 466 6.19 12.85 -17.06
C GLN A 466 5.17 13.97 -16.86
N LYS A 467 4.27 13.82 -15.88
CA LYS A 467 3.15 14.75 -15.67
C LYS A 467 3.52 15.96 -14.82
N TYR A 468 4.45 15.81 -13.87
CA TYR A 468 4.71 16.83 -12.84
C TYR A 468 6.15 17.38 -12.86
N GLN A 469 6.79 17.45 -14.02
CA GLN A 469 8.09 18.12 -14.22
C GLN A 469 9.26 17.48 -13.45
N ASN A 470 9.23 16.15 -13.28
CA ASN A 470 10.30 15.36 -12.64
C ASN A 470 10.80 15.92 -11.29
N PRO A 471 9.89 16.08 -10.30
CA PRO A 471 10.24 16.66 -9.02
C PRO A 471 11.22 15.77 -8.27
N LYS A 472 11.90 16.31 -7.26
CA LYS A 472 12.68 15.48 -6.31
C LYS A 472 11.72 14.53 -5.59
N ILE A 473 12.02 13.24 -5.61
CA ILE A 473 11.17 12.19 -5.01
C ILE A 473 11.93 11.43 -3.92
N TYR A 474 11.26 11.11 -2.83
CA TYR A 474 11.70 10.09 -1.88
C TYR A 474 10.66 8.98 -1.85
N ILE A 475 11.06 7.70 -1.86
CA ILE A 475 10.15 6.63 -1.48
C ILE A 475 10.08 6.66 0.04
N THR A 476 9.00 7.22 0.59
CA THR A 476 8.88 7.49 2.03
C THR A 476 8.30 6.33 2.80
N GLU A 477 7.64 5.39 2.10
CA GLU A 477 7.26 4.07 2.59
C GLU A 477 7.24 3.06 1.43
N ASN A 478 7.76 1.87 1.71
CA ASN A 478 7.54 0.66 0.92
C ASN A 478 7.80 -0.55 1.81
N GLY A 479 6.93 -1.56 1.72
CA GLY A 479 7.00 -2.72 2.59
C GLY A 479 6.00 -3.80 2.21
N VAL A 480 5.98 -4.86 3.00
CA VAL A 480 5.01 -5.96 2.88
C VAL A 480 4.70 -6.51 4.27
N THR A 481 3.47 -6.99 4.44
CA THR A 481 3.00 -7.57 5.70
C THR A 481 3.16 -9.08 5.74
N GLU A 482 3.27 -9.57 6.96
CA GLU A 482 2.87 -10.92 7.33
C GLU A 482 1.76 -10.89 8.38
N GLU A 483 1.07 -12.01 8.58
CA GLU A 483 0.02 -12.11 9.59
C GLU A 483 0.61 -12.46 10.97
N ASN A 484 0.15 -11.76 12.00
CA ASN A 484 0.42 -12.12 13.37
C ASN A 484 -0.40 -13.35 13.78
N VAL A 485 0.23 -14.51 13.77
CA VAL A 485 -0.39 -15.79 14.16
C VAL A 485 -0.43 -16.03 15.68
N GLY A 486 0.02 -15.06 16.48
CA GLY A 486 0.06 -15.15 17.96
C GLY A 486 1.01 -16.22 18.50
N GLY A 487 1.07 -16.35 19.83
CA GLY A 487 1.89 -17.33 20.54
C GLY A 487 3.37 -16.95 20.66
N ARG A 488 4.11 -17.79 21.39
CA ARG A 488 5.52 -17.58 21.73
C ARG A 488 6.41 -17.41 20.50
N LEU A 489 7.48 -16.64 20.64
CA LEU A 489 8.51 -16.53 19.62
C LEU A 489 9.19 -17.90 19.40
N VAL A 490 9.25 -18.31 18.12
CA VAL A 490 10.02 -19.45 17.62
C VAL A 490 10.87 -18.98 16.43
N PRO A 491 12.03 -19.57 16.14
CA PRO A 491 12.94 -19.11 15.09
C PRO A 491 12.28 -18.91 13.72
N GLU A 492 11.28 -19.73 13.39
CA GLU A 492 10.52 -19.67 12.13
C GLU A 492 9.77 -18.33 11.95
N LYS A 493 9.35 -17.67 13.04
CA LYS A 493 8.70 -16.35 12.99
C LYS A 493 9.64 -15.22 12.62
N LEU A 494 10.95 -15.44 12.68
CA LEU A 494 11.96 -14.49 12.22
C LEU A 494 12.33 -14.72 10.74
N ASN A 495 11.84 -15.80 10.13
CA ASN A 495 12.13 -16.14 8.75
C ASN A 495 11.06 -15.58 7.79
N ASP A 496 11.39 -14.45 7.17
CA ASP A 496 10.47 -13.66 6.34
C ASP A 496 10.98 -13.46 4.89
N PRO A 497 11.18 -14.55 4.11
CA PRO A 497 11.77 -14.47 2.77
C PRO A 497 10.96 -13.59 1.82
N HIS A 498 9.63 -13.56 1.97
CA HIS A 498 8.74 -12.69 1.19
C HIS A 498 9.07 -11.19 1.34
N ARG A 499 9.60 -10.77 2.49
CA ARG A 499 10.04 -9.39 2.76
C ARG A 499 11.40 -9.10 2.16
N ILE A 500 12.32 -10.06 2.18
CA ILE A 500 13.59 -9.99 1.45
C ILE A 500 13.32 -9.81 -0.05
N ASP A 501 12.45 -10.64 -0.63
CA ASP A 501 12.06 -10.55 -2.03
C ASP A 501 11.43 -9.20 -2.35
N CYS A 502 10.57 -8.69 -1.46
CA CYS A 502 9.97 -7.36 -1.61
C CYS A 502 11.04 -6.25 -1.66
N LEU A 503 11.98 -6.25 -0.71
CA LEU A 503 13.08 -5.28 -0.66
C LEU A 503 13.92 -5.33 -1.94
N LYS A 504 14.41 -6.51 -2.33
CA LYS A 504 15.23 -6.71 -3.54
C LYS A 504 14.53 -6.17 -4.78
N GLN A 505 13.30 -6.61 -5.02
CA GLN A 505 12.56 -6.26 -6.23
C GLN A 505 12.28 -4.75 -6.28
N HIS A 506 11.82 -4.14 -5.19
CA HIS A 506 11.51 -2.71 -5.19
C HIS A 506 12.78 -1.84 -5.25
N LEU A 507 13.86 -2.20 -4.56
CA LEU A 507 15.14 -1.50 -4.68
C LEU A 507 15.67 -1.55 -6.12
N ALA A 508 15.58 -2.70 -6.79
CA ALA A 508 15.92 -2.81 -8.20
C ALA A 508 15.03 -1.92 -9.08
N ARG A 509 13.74 -1.75 -8.77
CA ARG A 509 12.83 -0.85 -9.49
C ARG A 509 13.06 0.63 -9.21
N VAL A 510 13.52 0.99 -8.01
CA VAL A 510 14.01 2.35 -7.74
C VAL A 510 15.25 2.63 -8.56
N LEU A 511 16.22 1.70 -8.60
CA LEU A 511 17.42 1.82 -9.41
C LEU A 511 17.07 1.95 -10.91
N GLN A 512 16.16 1.11 -11.41
CA GLN A 512 15.67 1.19 -12.78
C GLN A 512 15.00 2.55 -13.08
N SER A 513 14.16 3.06 -12.16
CA SER A 513 13.50 4.36 -12.33
C SER A 513 14.52 5.51 -12.38
N ARG A 514 15.57 5.46 -11.55
CA ARG A 514 16.69 6.41 -11.61
C ARG A 514 17.44 6.32 -12.94
N LYS A 515 17.74 5.11 -13.43
CA LYS A 515 18.35 4.90 -14.76
C LYS A 515 17.45 5.44 -15.89
N ASN A 516 16.13 5.42 -15.71
CA ASN A 516 15.15 6.04 -16.60
C ASN A 516 14.99 7.57 -16.40
N GLY A 517 15.84 8.19 -15.58
CA GLY A 517 15.89 9.63 -15.36
C GLY A 517 14.87 10.18 -14.35
N VAL A 518 14.23 9.32 -13.54
CA VAL A 518 13.40 9.80 -12.41
C VAL A 518 14.30 10.31 -11.29
N ASN A 519 13.99 11.49 -10.75
CA ASN A 519 14.74 12.17 -9.70
C ASN A 519 14.47 11.61 -8.28
N VAL A 520 14.65 10.30 -8.07
CA VAL A 520 14.44 9.65 -6.76
C VAL A 520 15.70 9.76 -5.90
N GLN A 521 15.65 10.37 -4.71
CA GLN A 521 16.82 10.65 -3.85
C GLN A 521 16.90 9.79 -2.58
N GLY A 522 15.92 8.93 -2.34
CA GLY A 522 15.99 7.99 -1.23
C GLY A 522 14.92 6.89 -1.26
N TYR A 523 15.17 5.86 -0.48
CA TYR A 523 14.29 4.74 -0.20
C TYR A 523 14.19 4.51 1.30
N ILE A 524 12.97 4.59 1.83
CA ILE A 524 12.66 4.46 3.24
C ILE A 524 11.68 3.30 3.41
N HIS A 525 12.14 2.24 4.07
CA HIS A 525 11.36 1.03 4.30
C HIS A 525 10.31 1.23 5.38
N TRP A 526 9.08 0.75 5.14
CA TRP A 526 8.07 0.58 6.18
C TRP A 526 8.04 -0.89 6.62
N SER A 527 8.47 -1.25 7.83
CA SER A 527 8.81 -0.38 8.99
C SER A 527 9.97 -0.91 9.84
N LEU A 528 10.39 -0.16 10.87
CA LEU A 528 11.48 -0.58 11.76
C LEU A 528 11.14 -1.88 12.48
N ALA A 529 10.02 -1.88 13.17
CA ALA A 529 9.54 -2.97 13.99
C ALA A 529 8.04 -3.16 13.76
N ASP A 530 7.57 -4.38 14.02
CA ASP A 530 6.13 -4.64 14.07
C ASP A 530 5.47 -3.67 15.05
N ASN A 531 4.38 -3.05 14.64
CA ASN A 531 3.78 -1.91 15.33
C ASN A 531 2.25 -2.00 15.31
N TRP A 532 1.57 -0.98 15.85
CA TRP A 532 0.11 -0.93 15.87
C TRP A 532 -0.44 -0.34 14.55
N GLU A 533 -0.94 -1.18 13.65
CA GLU A 533 -1.30 -0.82 12.27
C GLU A 533 -2.76 -0.35 12.16
N TRP A 534 -3.02 0.78 12.82
CA TRP A 534 -4.25 1.57 12.68
C TRP A 534 -5.51 0.73 12.97
N GLY A 535 -6.50 0.76 12.07
CA GLY A 535 -7.74 -0.01 12.20
C GLY A 535 -7.54 -1.52 12.25
N SER A 536 -6.37 -2.04 11.85
CA SER A 536 -6.04 -3.47 11.90
C SER A 536 -5.40 -3.91 13.23
N GLY A 537 -5.02 -2.96 14.08
CA GLY A 537 -4.31 -3.23 15.33
C GLY A 537 -2.98 -3.94 15.12
N PHE A 538 -2.70 -4.96 15.93
CA PHE A 538 -1.45 -5.74 15.88
C PHE A 538 -1.52 -6.97 14.96
N LYS A 539 -2.55 -7.06 14.11
CA LYS A 539 -2.73 -8.18 13.20
C LYS A 539 -1.68 -8.21 12.08
N PRO A 540 -1.48 -7.16 11.28
CA PRO A 540 -0.41 -7.15 10.29
C PRO A 540 0.95 -6.80 10.93
N ARG A 541 2.01 -7.42 10.42
CA ARG A 541 3.39 -7.21 10.85
C ARG A 541 4.23 -6.73 9.67
N PHE A 542 4.65 -5.46 9.68
CA PHE A 542 5.46 -4.86 8.62
C PHE A 542 6.96 -4.85 8.92
N GLY A 543 7.35 -4.97 10.18
CA GLY A 543 8.69 -4.59 10.63
C GLY A 543 9.80 -5.48 10.12
N LEU A 544 10.98 -4.91 9.91
CA LEU A 544 12.24 -5.67 9.82
C LEU A 544 12.60 -6.34 11.15
N TYR A 545 12.14 -5.76 12.26
CA TYR A 545 12.25 -6.35 13.59
C TYR A 545 10.90 -6.88 14.06
N TYR A 546 10.90 -8.11 14.53
CA TYR A 546 9.76 -8.70 15.23
C TYR A 546 9.65 -8.05 16.61
N THR A 547 8.48 -7.50 16.91
CA THR A 547 8.16 -7.06 18.27
C THR A 547 7.44 -8.20 19.00
N ASP A 548 8.06 -8.71 20.06
CA ASP A 548 7.47 -9.74 20.90
C ASP A 548 6.47 -9.12 21.89
N TYR A 549 5.20 -9.13 21.50
CA TYR A 549 4.09 -8.61 22.31
C TYR A 549 3.86 -9.43 23.60
N GLU A 550 4.41 -10.65 23.69
CA GLU A 550 4.29 -11.54 24.86
C GLU A 550 5.53 -11.47 25.78
N ASP A 551 6.69 -11.04 25.28
CA ASP A 551 7.95 -10.91 26.03
C ASP A 551 8.45 -9.46 26.07
N ASN A 552 7.75 -8.61 26.84
CA ASN A 552 8.16 -7.24 27.17
C ASN A 552 8.54 -6.39 25.94
N LEU A 553 7.85 -6.58 24.82
CA LEU A 553 8.03 -5.81 23.59
C LEU A 553 9.46 -5.88 23.03
N LYS A 554 10.21 -6.96 23.31
CA LYS A 554 11.58 -7.11 22.80
C LYS A 554 11.62 -7.08 21.28
N ARG A 555 12.66 -6.44 20.72
CA ARG A 555 12.93 -6.40 19.28
C ARG A 555 13.85 -7.54 18.89
N HIS A 556 13.42 -8.34 17.91
CA HIS A 556 14.21 -9.44 17.34
C HIS A 556 14.40 -9.22 15.85
N ALA A 557 15.65 -9.20 15.38
CA ALA A 557 15.94 -9.05 13.96
C ALA A 557 15.33 -10.21 13.16
N LYS A 558 14.55 -9.90 12.11
CA LYS A 558 14.13 -10.89 11.12
C LYS A 558 15.21 -11.10 10.07
N LYS A 559 15.07 -12.11 9.21
CA LYS A 559 16.01 -12.36 8.11
C LYS A 559 16.07 -11.21 7.11
N SER A 560 14.97 -10.47 6.93
CA SER A 560 14.98 -9.22 6.17
C SER A 560 15.85 -8.11 6.78
N ALA A 561 15.93 -7.99 8.10
CA ALA A 561 16.85 -7.06 8.77
C ALA A 561 18.31 -7.43 8.50
N GLU A 562 18.65 -8.73 8.63
CA GLU A 562 19.99 -9.24 8.31
C GLU A 562 20.37 -8.95 6.85
N TRP A 563 19.44 -9.22 5.92
CA TRP A 563 19.66 -8.94 4.50
C TRP A 563 19.83 -7.45 4.22
N TYR A 564 18.98 -6.59 4.80
CA TYR A 564 19.05 -5.15 4.58
C TYR A 564 20.34 -4.55 5.14
N LYS A 565 20.79 -5.01 6.32
CA LYS A 565 22.10 -4.68 6.89
C LYS A 565 23.24 -5.07 5.94
N ALA A 566 23.23 -6.30 5.44
CA ALA A 566 24.25 -6.78 4.50
C ALA A 566 24.25 -5.95 3.20
N PHE A 567 23.08 -5.63 2.65
CA PHE A 567 22.94 -4.75 1.50
C PHE A 567 23.59 -3.38 1.77
N LEU A 568 23.23 -2.71 2.88
CA LEU A 568 23.74 -1.37 3.22
C LEU A 568 25.24 -1.33 3.49
N GLN A 569 25.81 -2.44 3.96
CA GLN A 569 27.25 -2.60 4.22
C GLN A 569 28.04 -3.09 3.00
N GLY A 570 27.39 -3.29 1.84
CA GLY A 570 28.04 -3.70 0.59
C GLY A 570 28.31 -5.20 0.47
N GLY A 571 27.65 -6.04 1.28
CA GLY A 571 27.82 -7.50 1.33
C GLY A 571 27.09 -8.30 0.23
N HIS A 572 26.33 -7.67 -0.66
CA HIS A 572 25.58 -8.30 -1.75
C HIS A 572 25.71 -7.52 -3.06
#